data_AF-A0A1H4EF16-F1
#
_entry.id   AF-A0A1H4EF16-F1
#
_cell.length_a   1.000
_cell.length_b   1.000
_cell.length_c   1.000
_cell.angle_alpha   90.00
_cell.angle_beta   90.00
_cell.angle_gamma   90.00
#
_symmetry.space_group_name_H-M   'P 1'
#
loop_
_entity.id
_entity.type
_entity.pdbx_description
1 polymer ?
#
loop_
_entity_poly.entity_id
_entity_poly.type
_entity_poly.pdbx_seq_one_letter_code
_entity_poly.pdbx_strand_id
1 'polypeptide(L)'
;MGKGKLLITLVAVLVLIVVYQAKFFKTQRADNAALSVLNGDSENYPPFEPFWGMVDIGQQTDLSSYGGKDENALDGLSFDELSNLRMSQVGAYDVLELYPPNYHPFENYNNKIYGQIEEFQNWMNPAAYFFTNPYLLIIPTHAPFINPLNLACPDVSIVYDAGIIEEVHTGASASCWFDTLYRPHGEHGTLWLFMVNAWDAGFKYAHVDVEQSKNVLASSEPNHITNSVHSRSYFYHVGQYGVNNISPRDKRAWVTLRQRDTSTEIYVKLWQKKPKALTDEADIVYVIKVSSG
;
A
#
# COMPACT_ATOMS: atom_id res chain seq x y z
N MET A 1 42.15 -29.95 -19.09
CA MET A 1 41.84 -28.51 -18.98
C MET A 1 42.93 -27.84 -18.13
N GLY A 2 43.67 -26.90 -18.70
CA GLY A 2 44.85 -26.30 -18.05
C GLY A 2 44.45 -25.45 -16.83
N LYS A 3 45.22 -25.55 -15.74
CA LYS A 3 45.01 -24.85 -14.47
C LYS A 3 44.78 -23.33 -14.62
N GLY A 4 45.30 -22.71 -15.67
CA GLY A 4 45.06 -21.30 -16.00
C GLY A 4 43.63 -20.96 -16.44
N LYS A 5 42.92 -21.87 -17.13
CA LYS A 5 41.51 -21.64 -17.52
C LYS A 5 40.57 -21.69 -16.31
N LEU A 6 40.85 -22.56 -15.33
CA LEU A 6 40.07 -22.66 -14.11
C LEU A 6 40.19 -21.37 -13.26
N LEU A 7 41.39 -20.80 -13.18
CA LEU A 7 41.64 -19.57 -12.42
C LEU A 7 40.92 -18.36 -13.02
N ILE A 8 40.94 -18.21 -14.35
CA ILE A 8 40.27 -17.10 -15.05
C ILE A 8 38.74 -17.17 -14.86
N THR A 9 38.15 -18.36 -14.95
CA THR A 9 36.70 -18.54 -14.71
C THR A 9 36.33 -18.21 -13.26
N LEU A 10 37.16 -18.61 -12.30
CA LEU A 10 36.87 -18.35 -10.88
C LEU A 10 36.95 -16.85 -10.55
N VAL A 11 37.91 -16.14 -11.12
CA VAL A 11 38.04 -14.68 -10.99
C VAL A 11 36.85 -13.97 -11.63
N ALA A 12 36.40 -14.40 -12.81
CA ALA A 12 35.24 -13.80 -13.47
C ALA A 12 33.94 -13.97 -12.66
N VAL A 13 33.73 -15.14 -12.04
CA VAL A 13 32.57 -15.40 -11.16
C VAL A 13 32.63 -14.53 -9.90
N LEU A 14 33.80 -14.41 -9.27
CA LEU A 14 33.98 -13.54 -8.10
C LEU A 14 33.72 -12.06 -8.42
N VAL A 15 34.18 -11.58 -9.58
CA VAL A 15 33.91 -10.21 -10.03
C VAL A 15 32.40 -10.00 -10.25
N LEU A 16 31.70 -10.95 -10.87
CA LEU A 16 30.26 -10.87 -11.06
C LEU A 16 29.49 -10.84 -9.72
N ILE A 17 29.90 -11.64 -8.73
CA ILE A 17 29.31 -11.63 -7.39
C ILE A 17 29.52 -10.27 -6.71
N VAL A 18 30.74 -9.71 -6.79
CA VAL A 18 31.04 -8.40 -6.19
C VAL A 18 30.26 -7.28 -6.89
N VAL A 19 30.15 -7.30 -8.22
CA VAL A 19 29.35 -6.31 -8.97
C VAL A 19 27.86 -6.43 -8.64
N TYR A 20 27.35 -7.66 -8.51
CA TYR A 20 25.96 -7.92 -8.13
C TYR A 20 25.68 -7.43 -6.71
N GLN A 21 26.54 -7.74 -5.73
CA GLN A 21 26.39 -7.24 -4.37
C GLN A 21 26.53 -5.71 -4.29
N ALA A 22 27.47 -5.10 -5.03
CA ALA A 22 27.62 -3.65 -5.07
C ALA A 22 26.38 -2.95 -5.65
N LYS A 23 25.76 -3.51 -6.71
CA LYS A 23 24.48 -3.01 -7.22
C LYS A 23 23.36 -3.17 -6.20
N PHE A 24 23.24 -4.35 -5.58
CA PHE A 24 22.21 -4.63 -4.57
C PHE A 24 22.33 -3.72 -3.34
N PHE A 25 23.55 -3.47 -2.84
CA PHE A 25 23.81 -2.52 -1.77
C PHE A 25 23.54 -1.06 -2.17
N LYS A 26 23.78 -0.69 -3.43
CA LYS A 26 23.46 0.65 -3.93
C LYS A 26 21.94 0.87 -4.00
N THR A 27 21.18 -0.14 -4.38
CA THR A 27 19.70 -0.12 -4.36
C THR A 27 19.17 -0.03 -2.93
N GLN A 28 19.67 -0.86 -1.99
CA GLN A 28 19.26 -0.78 -0.57
C GLN A 28 19.65 0.56 0.10
N ARG A 29 20.77 1.17 -0.30
CA ARG A 29 21.19 2.48 0.22
C ARG A 29 20.36 3.61 -0.38
N ALA A 30 19.81 3.45 -1.58
CA ALA A 30 18.82 4.36 -2.16
C ALA A 30 17.45 4.21 -1.48
N ASP A 31 17.05 2.98 -1.10
CA ASP A 31 15.80 2.73 -0.37
C ASP A 31 15.82 3.32 1.06
N ASN A 32 16.99 3.30 1.70
CA ASN A 32 17.23 3.82 3.05
C ASN A 32 17.70 5.28 3.10
N ALA A 33 18.07 5.88 1.95
CA ALA A 33 18.35 7.29 1.86
C ALA A 33 17.02 8.04 1.89
N ALA A 34 16.64 8.40 3.11
CA ALA A 34 15.66 9.42 3.45
C ALA A 34 15.47 10.45 2.32
N LEU A 35 14.35 10.30 1.60
CA LEU A 35 13.59 11.45 1.12
C LEU A 35 13.15 12.19 2.39
N SER A 36 14.04 13.05 2.87
CA SER A 36 13.67 14.20 3.68
C SER A 36 12.58 14.91 2.88
N VAL A 37 11.34 14.80 3.34
CA VAL A 37 10.24 15.62 2.85
C VAL A 37 10.69 17.05 3.09
N LEU A 38 11.13 17.73 2.03
CA LEU A 38 11.20 19.17 2.04
C LEU A 38 9.79 19.64 2.42
N ASN A 39 9.69 20.38 3.52
CA ASN A 39 8.47 20.97 4.07
C ASN A 39 7.78 21.97 3.10
N GLY A 40 8.00 21.86 1.79
CA GLY A 40 7.55 22.79 0.76
C GLY A 40 6.27 22.38 0.04
N ASP A 41 5.79 21.14 0.16
CA ASP A 41 4.54 20.70 -0.50
C ASP A 41 3.33 20.89 0.41
N SER A 42 3.24 22.03 1.10
CA SER A 42 1.95 22.53 1.55
C SER A 42 1.19 23.03 0.33
N GLU A 43 0.78 22.11 -0.54
CA GLU A 43 -0.35 22.36 -1.41
C GLU A 43 -1.47 22.84 -0.49
N ASN A 44 -2.03 24.01 -0.80
CA ASN A 44 -3.16 24.59 -0.09
C ASN A 44 -4.41 23.73 -0.35
N TYR A 45 -4.42 22.51 0.17
CA TYR A 45 -5.68 21.79 0.31
C TYR A 45 -6.52 22.57 1.31
N PRO A 46 -7.78 22.90 0.95
CA PRO A 46 -8.72 23.36 1.94
C PRO A 46 -8.76 22.32 3.07
N PRO A 47 -9.08 22.74 4.31
CA PRO A 47 -9.36 21.79 5.37
C PRO A 47 -10.35 20.72 4.85
N PHE A 48 -10.02 19.45 5.04
CA PHE A 48 -10.92 18.36 4.69
C PHE A 48 -12.12 18.40 5.64
N GLU A 49 -13.33 18.34 5.08
CA GLU A 49 -14.56 18.20 5.83
C GLU A 49 -15.19 16.86 5.43
N PRO A 50 -15.36 15.90 6.37
CA PRO A 50 -15.93 14.61 6.03
C PRO A 50 -17.40 14.76 5.61
N PHE A 51 -17.79 13.97 4.60
CA PHE A 51 -19.19 13.76 4.27
C PHE A 51 -19.94 13.16 5.46
N TRP A 52 -21.02 13.80 5.90
CA TRP A 52 -21.84 13.32 7.02
C TRP A 52 -22.95 12.38 6.55
N GLY A 53 -22.57 11.14 6.26
CA GLY A 53 -23.49 10.08 5.89
C GLY A 53 -22.80 8.72 5.77
N MET A 54 -23.60 7.72 5.39
CA MET A 54 -23.16 6.34 5.27
C MET A 54 -23.16 5.88 3.81
N VAL A 55 -22.09 5.24 3.36
CA VAL A 55 -21.94 4.69 2.00
C VAL A 55 -21.27 3.32 2.06
N ASP A 56 -21.86 2.33 1.39
CA ASP A 56 -21.20 1.04 1.13
C ASP A 56 -20.26 1.19 -0.08
N ILE A 57 -18.95 1.07 0.16
CA ILE A 57 -17.91 1.22 -0.85
C ILE A 57 -17.77 -0.07 -1.68
N GLY A 58 -18.20 -1.21 -1.14
CA GLY A 58 -17.97 -2.52 -1.77
C GLY A 58 -16.50 -2.82 -2.06
N GLN A 59 -16.25 -3.94 -2.73
CA GLN A 59 -14.91 -4.37 -3.13
C GLN A 59 -14.88 -4.61 -4.65
N GLN A 60 -13.89 -4.05 -5.35
CA GLN A 60 -13.72 -4.26 -6.79
C GLN A 60 -12.59 -5.27 -7.06
N THR A 61 -12.96 -6.54 -7.23
CA THR A 61 -12.00 -7.61 -7.55
C THR A 61 -11.90 -7.94 -9.03
N ASP A 62 -12.89 -7.56 -9.84
CA ASP A 62 -13.04 -8.07 -11.21
C ASP A 62 -11.96 -7.59 -12.19
N LEU A 63 -11.25 -6.52 -11.83
CA LEU A 63 -10.22 -5.89 -12.66
C LEU A 63 -8.80 -6.29 -12.24
N SER A 64 -8.65 -7.23 -11.29
CA SER A 64 -7.33 -7.60 -10.77
C SER A 64 -7.30 -9.05 -10.29
N SER A 65 -6.13 -9.67 -10.35
CA SER A 65 -5.95 -11.08 -9.98
C SER A 65 -4.93 -11.23 -8.85
N TYR A 66 -5.16 -12.21 -7.98
CA TYR A 66 -4.24 -12.49 -6.87
C TYR A 66 -3.00 -13.27 -7.31
N GLY A 67 -3.16 -14.15 -8.32
CA GLY A 67 -2.08 -14.96 -8.90
C GLY A 67 -1.16 -14.13 -9.79
N GLY A 68 0.03 -14.62 -10.14
CA GLY A 68 1.01 -13.90 -10.98
C GLY A 68 1.03 -14.29 -12.46
N LYS A 69 0.02 -15.02 -12.95
CA LYS A 69 -0.04 -15.54 -14.33
C LYS A 69 -1.29 -15.16 -15.12
N ASP A 70 -2.29 -14.58 -14.46
CA ASP A 70 -3.54 -14.21 -15.12
C ASP A 70 -3.38 -12.81 -15.73
N GLU A 71 -3.93 -12.59 -16.92
CA GLU A 71 -3.97 -11.27 -17.55
C GLU A 71 -4.71 -10.28 -16.65
N ASN A 72 -4.17 -9.07 -16.55
CA ASN A 72 -4.77 -7.99 -15.78
C ASN A 72 -5.61 -7.08 -16.69
N ALA A 73 -6.70 -6.52 -16.17
CA ALA A 73 -7.51 -5.56 -16.91
C ALA A 73 -6.76 -4.28 -17.31
N LEU A 74 -5.61 -4.01 -16.67
CA LEU A 74 -4.73 -2.89 -16.99
C LEU A 74 -3.66 -3.20 -18.04
N ASP A 75 -3.49 -4.47 -18.42
CA ASP A 75 -2.44 -4.88 -19.36
C ASP A 75 -2.65 -4.23 -20.73
N GLY A 76 -1.60 -3.60 -21.25
CA GLY A 76 -1.64 -3.04 -22.60
C GLY A 76 -2.41 -1.73 -22.72
N LEU A 77 -2.87 -1.11 -21.63
CA LEU A 77 -3.60 0.16 -21.68
C LEU A 77 -2.66 1.35 -21.92
N SER A 78 -3.17 2.34 -22.67
CA SER A 78 -2.56 3.67 -22.84
C SER A 78 -2.77 4.56 -21.60
N PHE A 79 -2.07 5.70 -21.53
CA PHE A 79 -2.29 6.66 -20.44
C PHE A 79 -3.71 7.24 -20.41
N ASP A 80 -4.33 7.48 -21.57
CA ASP A 80 -5.71 7.96 -21.64
C ASP A 80 -6.68 6.90 -21.10
N GLU A 81 -6.48 5.63 -21.41
CA GLU A 81 -7.31 4.55 -20.89
C GLU A 81 -7.12 4.35 -19.37
N LEU A 82 -5.87 4.41 -18.90
CA LEU A 82 -5.54 4.30 -17.47
C LEU A 82 -6.12 5.46 -16.66
N SER A 83 -5.99 6.70 -17.16
CA SER A 83 -6.52 7.88 -16.49
C SER A 83 -8.04 7.86 -16.43
N ASN A 84 -8.70 7.58 -17.55
CA ASN A 84 -10.16 7.47 -17.61
C ASN A 84 -10.69 6.38 -16.66
N LEU A 85 -10.02 5.22 -16.62
CA LEU A 85 -10.40 4.15 -15.69
C LEU A 85 -10.29 4.59 -14.23
N ARG A 86 -9.12 5.12 -13.82
CA ARG A 86 -8.91 5.56 -12.45
C ARG A 86 -9.85 6.69 -12.05
N MET A 87 -10.05 7.67 -12.93
CA MET A 87 -10.99 8.77 -12.69
C MET A 87 -12.42 8.27 -12.60
N SER A 88 -12.83 7.29 -13.42
CA SER A 88 -14.15 6.66 -13.30
C SER A 88 -14.31 5.92 -11.97
N GLN A 89 -13.27 5.27 -11.47
CA GLN A 89 -13.31 4.58 -10.18
C GLN A 89 -13.36 5.56 -9.01
N VAL A 90 -12.57 6.64 -9.07
CA VAL A 90 -12.66 7.78 -8.15
C VAL A 90 -14.00 8.52 -8.27
N GLY A 91 -14.66 8.50 -9.43
CA GLY A 91 -15.98 9.09 -9.59
C GLY A 91 -17.10 8.26 -8.97
N ALA A 92 -16.88 6.97 -8.67
CA ALA A 92 -17.95 6.07 -8.25
C ALA A 92 -18.51 6.40 -6.86
N TYR A 93 -17.72 7.05 -6.00
CA TYR A 93 -18.13 7.52 -4.67
C TYR A 93 -17.69 8.98 -4.45
N ASP A 94 -17.91 9.83 -5.46
CA ASP A 94 -17.56 11.26 -5.43
C ASP A 94 -18.18 12.00 -4.24
N VAL A 95 -19.37 11.56 -3.81
CA VAL A 95 -20.10 12.07 -2.63
C VAL A 95 -19.27 12.05 -1.34
N LEU A 96 -18.26 11.18 -1.24
CA LEU A 96 -17.39 11.10 -0.07
C LEU A 96 -16.34 12.21 -0.02
N GLU A 97 -16.11 12.90 -1.15
CA GLU A 97 -15.16 14.01 -1.31
C GLU A 97 -13.73 13.70 -0.80
N LEU A 98 -13.34 12.41 -0.78
CA LEU A 98 -12.02 11.98 -0.29
C LEU A 98 -10.87 12.42 -1.20
N TYR A 99 -11.14 12.61 -2.49
CA TYR A 99 -10.16 12.98 -3.50
C TYR A 99 -10.25 14.48 -3.82
N PRO A 100 -9.14 15.11 -4.24
CA PRO A 100 -9.14 16.54 -4.55
C PRO A 100 -10.08 16.89 -5.72
N PRO A 101 -10.64 18.12 -5.74
CA PRO A 101 -11.42 18.58 -6.88
C PRO A 101 -10.55 18.61 -8.13
N ASN A 102 -11.11 18.18 -9.27
CA ASN A 102 -10.38 17.99 -10.54
C ASN A 102 -9.25 16.95 -10.45
N TYR A 103 -9.46 15.87 -9.71
CA TYR A 103 -8.53 14.75 -9.63
C TYR A 103 -8.15 14.22 -11.02
N HIS A 104 -6.84 14.05 -11.25
CA HIS A 104 -6.29 13.37 -12.41
C HIS A 104 -5.00 12.63 -12.02
N PRO A 105 -4.89 11.31 -12.27
CA PRO A 105 -3.79 10.50 -11.73
C PRO A 105 -2.42 10.89 -12.27
N PHE A 106 -2.33 11.38 -13.51
CA PHE A 106 -1.04 11.77 -14.13
C PHE A 106 -0.72 13.27 -14.05
N GLU A 107 -1.49 14.04 -13.29
CA GLU A 107 -1.25 15.48 -13.13
C GLU A 107 -0.88 15.84 -11.68
N ASN A 108 -0.45 17.09 -11.48
CA ASN A 108 -0.22 17.70 -10.17
C ASN A 108 0.66 16.82 -9.25
N TYR A 109 0.26 16.64 -7.99
CA TYR A 109 1.00 15.80 -7.05
C TYR A 109 0.84 14.30 -7.31
N ASN A 110 -0.28 13.86 -7.91
CA ASN A 110 -0.57 12.45 -8.18
C ASN A 110 0.46 11.85 -9.14
N ASN A 111 1.08 12.70 -9.99
CA ASN A 111 2.21 12.33 -10.82
C ASN A 111 3.41 11.74 -10.03
N LYS A 112 3.53 11.99 -8.73
CA LYS A 112 4.54 11.33 -7.88
C LYS A 112 4.27 9.83 -7.68
N ILE A 113 3.01 9.42 -7.77
CA ILE A 113 2.57 8.02 -7.64
C ILE A 113 2.57 7.36 -9.02
N TYR A 114 1.99 8.03 -10.03
CA TYR A 114 1.68 7.40 -11.32
C TYR A 114 2.63 7.78 -12.46
N GLY A 115 3.44 8.82 -12.31
CA GLY A 115 4.24 9.43 -13.39
C GLY A 115 5.38 8.59 -13.95
N GLN A 116 5.63 7.41 -13.38
CA GLN A 116 6.64 6.46 -13.88
C GLN A 116 6.01 5.16 -14.41
N ILE A 117 4.68 5.11 -14.56
CA ILE A 117 4.01 4.06 -15.31
C ILE A 117 4.46 4.13 -16.77
N GLU A 118 4.69 2.98 -17.38
CA GLU A 118 4.84 2.89 -18.84
C GLU A 118 3.53 2.37 -19.45
N GLU A 119 3.03 3.08 -20.46
CA GLU A 119 1.88 2.66 -21.26
C GLU A 119 2.17 1.39 -22.06
N PHE A 120 1.11 0.66 -22.41
CA PHE A 120 1.16 -0.60 -23.17
C PHE A 120 1.98 -1.73 -22.52
N GLN A 121 2.49 -1.53 -21.30
CA GLN A 121 3.13 -2.57 -20.52
C GLN A 121 2.10 -3.39 -19.76
N ASN A 122 2.48 -4.64 -19.48
CA ASN A 122 1.72 -5.46 -18.55
C ASN A 122 1.94 -4.98 -17.11
N TRP A 123 1.12 -5.47 -16.20
CA TRP A 123 1.13 -5.14 -14.80
C TRP A 123 1.49 -6.34 -13.95
N MET A 124 2.14 -6.07 -12.82
CA MET A 124 2.21 -7.03 -11.76
C MET A 124 0.84 -7.16 -11.13
N ASN A 125 0.28 -8.37 -11.15
CA ASN A 125 -1.13 -8.62 -10.82
C ASN A 125 -1.60 -7.99 -9.49
N PRO A 126 -0.90 -8.17 -8.35
CA PRO A 126 -1.20 -7.44 -7.12
C PRO A 126 -1.19 -5.91 -7.23
N ALA A 127 -0.28 -5.33 -8.02
CA ALA A 127 -0.09 -3.88 -8.13
C ALA A 127 -1.31 -3.18 -8.77
N ALA A 128 -1.95 -3.86 -9.73
CA ALA A 128 -3.15 -3.35 -10.38
C ALA A 128 -4.34 -3.19 -9.42
N TYR A 129 -4.44 -4.02 -8.38
CA TYR A 129 -5.53 -3.93 -7.41
C TYR A 129 -5.53 -2.59 -6.66
N PHE A 130 -4.34 -2.09 -6.30
CA PHE A 130 -4.21 -0.77 -5.68
C PHE A 130 -4.68 0.34 -6.62
N PHE A 131 -4.44 0.19 -7.93
CA PHE A 131 -4.88 1.13 -8.95
C PHE A 131 -6.39 1.08 -9.14
N THR A 132 -7.01 -0.09 -9.00
CA THR A 132 -8.44 -0.27 -9.26
C THR A 132 -9.34 -0.04 -8.04
N ASN A 133 -8.78 0.05 -6.83
CA ASN A 133 -9.56 0.19 -5.59
C ASN A 133 -9.24 1.50 -4.84
N PRO A 134 -9.56 2.69 -5.40
CA PRO A 134 -9.20 3.99 -4.80
C PRO A 134 -9.72 4.23 -3.38
N TYR A 135 -10.85 3.63 -3.01
CA TYR A 135 -11.52 3.92 -1.74
C TYR A 135 -11.07 3.04 -0.57
N LEU A 136 -10.32 1.99 -0.87
CA LEU A 136 -9.52 1.30 0.13
C LEU A 136 -8.26 2.15 0.34
N LEU A 137 -8.38 3.18 1.18
CA LEU A 137 -7.29 4.12 1.47
C LEU A 137 -6.07 3.39 2.05
N ILE A 138 -6.34 2.38 2.87
CA ILE A 138 -5.36 1.44 3.40
C ILE A 138 -5.66 0.05 2.85
N ILE A 139 -4.69 -0.54 2.16
CA ILE A 139 -4.78 -1.92 1.69
C ILE A 139 -3.80 -2.77 2.51
N PRO A 140 -4.29 -3.68 3.36
CA PRO A 140 -3.42 -4.58 4.11
C PRO A 140 -2.85 -5.66 3.20
N THR A 141 -1.53 -5.89 3.30
CA THR A 141 -0.83 -6.95 2.58
C THR A 141 -0.04 -7.83 3.54
N HIS A 142 0.27 -9.07 3.15
CA HIS A 142 1.19 -9.91 3.94
C HIS A 142 2.64 -9.47 3.72
N ALA A 143 3.31 -8.97 4.78
CA ALA A 143 4.71 -8.56 4.70
C ALA A 143 5.62 -9.78 4.38
N PRO A 144 6.63 -9.68 3.49
CA PRO A 144 7.12 -8.51 2.76
C PRO A 144 6.42 -8.21 1.42
N PHE A 145 5.39 -8.96 1.06
CA PHE A 145 4.78 -8.93 -0.25
C PHE A 145 3.74 -7.81 -0.35
N ILE A 146 3.43 -7.43 -1.59
CA ILE A 146 2.40 -6.43 -1.89
C ILE A 146 1.05 -7.08 -2.22
N ASN A 147 0.87 -8.37 -1.94
CA ASN A 147 -0.37 -9.09 -2.22
C ASN A 147 -1.49 -8.60 -1.30
N PRO A 148 -2.53 -7.92 -1.82
CA PRO A 148 -3.65 -7.41 -1.02
C PRO A 148 -4.41 -8.55 -0.36
N LEU A 149 -4.63 -8.47 0.95
CA LEU A 149 -5.37 -9.49 1.68
C LEU A 149 -6.84 -9.53 1.25
N ASN A 150 -7.45 -8.37 0.99
CA ASN A 150 -8.83 -8.29 0.50
C ASN A 150 -8.98 -8.98 -0.85
N LEU A 151 -7.99 -8.86 -1.74
CA LEU A 151 -8.00 -9.58 -3.01
C LEU A 151 -7.84 -11.10 -2.84
N ALA A 152 -7.06 -11.53 -1.83
CA ALA A 152 -6.85 -12.94 -1.52
C ALA A 152 -8.07 -13.59 -0.85
N CYS A 153 -8.72 -12.82 0.01
CA CYS A 153 -9.75 -13.21 0.96
C CYS A 153 -10.96 -12.31 0.71
N PRO A 154 -11.74 -12.61 -0.34
CA PRO A 154 -12.93 -11.83 -0.70
C PRO A 154 -14.00 -11.93 0.41
N ASP A 155 -15.17 -11.34 0.16
CA ASP A 155 -16.29 -11.25 1.11
C ASP A 155 -15.99 -10.35 2.32
N VAL A 156 -15.54 -9.13 2.03
CA VAL A 156 -15.25 -8.08 3.00
C VAL A 156 -16.33 -7.01 2.92
N SER A 157 -16.82 -6.53 4.06
CA SER A 157 -17.71 -5.35 4.11
C SER A 157 -16.86 -4.10 4.27
N ILE A 158 -17.11 -3.08 3.43
CA ILE A 158 -16.36 -1.82 3.45
C ILE A 158 -17.36 -0.68 3.48
N VAL A 159 -17.51 -0.05 4.64
CA VAL A 159 -18.53 0.98 4.87
C VAL A 159 -17.85 2.26 5.32
N TYR A 160 -18.18 3.36 4.64
CA TYR A 160 -17.91 4.70 5.12
C TYR A 160 -19.07 5.18 5.99
N ASP A 161 -18.77 5.80 7.13
CA ASP A 161 -19.72 6.53 7.97
C ASP A 161 -19.03 7.76 8.59
N ALA A 162 -19.44 8.96 8.17
CA ALA A 162 -19.04 10.22 8.79
C ALA A 162 -17.54 10.37 9.11
N GLY A 163 -16.68 10.08 8.13
CA GLY A 163 -15.21 10.18 8.25
C GLY A 163 -14.53 8.91 8.77
N ILE A 164 -15.27 7.83 8.99
CA ILE A 164 -14.74 6.52 9.36
C ILE A 164 -14.95 5.56 8.20
N ILE A 165 -13.90 4.86 7.76
CA ILE A 165 -14.01 3.73 6.85
C ILE A 165 -13.77 2.45 7.65
N GLU A 166 -14.77 1.59 7.71
CA GLU A 166 -14.69 0.29 8.38
C GLU A 166 -14.58 -0.83 7.35
N GLU A 167 -13.48 -1.58 7.42
CA GLU A 167 -13.23 -2.79 6.65
C GLU A 167 -13.40 -4.00 7.57
N VAL A 168 -14.39 -4.85 7.30
CA VAL A 168 -14.80 -5.93 8.20
C VAL A 168 -14.68 -7.28 7.53
N HIS A 169 -13.84 -8.14 8.11
CA HIS A 169 -13.66 -9.54 7.75
C HIS A 169 -14.31 -10.44 8.81
N THR A 170 -15.20 -11.34 8.38
CA THR A 170 -15.84 -12.34 9.24
C THR A 170 -15.84 -13.72 8.60
N GLY A 171 -16.11 -14.76 9.40
CA GLY A 171 -16.27 -16.13 8.91
C GLY A 171 -15.10 -16.60 8.05
N ALA A 172 -15.39 -17.06 6.82
CA ALA A 172 -14.39 -17.57 5.89
C ALA A 172 -13.34 -16.52 5.47
N SER A 173 -13.75 -15.25 5.31
CA SER A 173 -12.83 -14.16 4.96
C SER A 173 -11.81 -13.94 6.09
N ALA A 174 -12.28 -13.93 7.35
CA ALA A 174 -11.40 -13.79 8.53
C ALA A 174 -10.41 -14.95 8.66
N SER A 175 -10.87 -16.20 8.48
CA SER A 175 -9.99 -17.37 8.50
C SER A 175 -8.92 -17.30 7.39
N CYS A 176 -9.33 -16.94 6.17
CA CYS A 176 -8.40 -16.74 5.05
C CYS A 176 -7.36 -15.65 5.35
N TRP A 177 -7.78 -14.56 5.98
CA TRP A 177 -6.93 -13.42 6.33
C TRP A 177 -5.81 -13.85 7.28
N PHE A 178 -6.14 -14.56 8.36
CA PHE A 178 -5.13 -15.13 9.27
C PHE A 178 -4.27 -16.18 8.57
N ASP A 179 -4.86 -17.12 7.83
CA ASP A 179 -4.09 -18.14 7.12
C ASP A 179 -3.09 -17.54 6.13
N THR A 180 -3.42 -16.42 5.51
CA THR A 180 -2.54 -15.71 4.59
C THR A 180 -1.40 -14.99 5.31
N LEU A 181 -1.67 -14.35 6.45
CA LEU A 181 -0.65 -13.67 7.25
C LEU A 181 0.34 -14.61 7.97
N TYR A 182 -0.02 -15.87 8.14
CA TYR A 182 0.82 -16.86 8.81
C TYR A 182 1.40 -17.90 7.83
N ARG A 183 1.45 -17.59 6.52
CA ARG A 183 2.07 -18.48 5.52
C ARG A 183 3.60 -18.55 5.67
N PRO A 184 4.24 -19.71 5.35
CA PRO A 184 5.66 -19.98 5.62
C PRO A 184 6.70 -19.09 4.93
N HIS A 185 6.30 -18.14 4.08
CA HIS A 185 7.20 -17.39 3.20
C HIS A 185 7.20 -15.88 3.45
N GLY A 186 6.47 -15.40 4.47
CA GLY A 186 6.52 -14.00 4.90
C GLY A 186 6.82 -13.84 6.38
N GLU A 187 6.64 -12.62 6.86
CA GLU A 187 6.81 -12.26 8.27
C GLU A 187 5.52 -12.65 9.00
N HIS A 188 5.54 -13.81 9.68
CA HIS A 188 4.34 -14.37 10.29
C HIS A 188 3.60 -13.38 11.20
N GLY A 189 2.30 -13.26 10.99
CA GLY A 189 1.44 -12.36 11.76
C GLY A 189 1.77 -10.88 11.57
N THR A 190 2.52 -10.52 10.52
CA THR A 190 2.86 -9.14 10.21
C THR A 190 2.22 -8.74 8.89
N LEU A 191 1.38 -7.71 8.97
CA LEU A 191 0.75 -7.08 7.82
C LEU A 191 1.50 -5.79 7.48
N TRP A 192 1.53 -5.44 6.21
CA TRP A 192 1.97 -4.13 5.76
C TRP A 192 0.73 -3.30 5.41
N LEU A 193 0.59 -2.16 6.09
CA LEU A 193 -0.42 -1.16 5.75
C LEU A 193 0.07 -0.36 4.54
N PHE A 194 -0.38 -0.74 3.36
CA PHE A 194 -0.02 -0.06 2.12
C PHE A 194 -0.98 1.11 1.89
N MET A 195 -0.46 2.34 1.85
CA MET A 195 -1.26 3.57 1.88
C MET A 195 -1.14 4.40 0.60
N VAL A 196 -0.88 3.76 -0.55
CA VAL A 196 -0.82 4.47 -1.83
C VAL A 196 -2.09 5.24 -2.14
N ASN A 197 -3.26 4.64 -1.86
CA ASN A 197 -4.55 5.28 -2.10
C ASN A 197 -4.84 6.40 -1.12
N ALA A 198 -4.46 6.27 0.16
CA ALA A 198 -4.52 7.40 1.09
C ALA A 198 -3.64 8.57 0.60
N TRP A 199 -2.42 8.28 0.15
CA TRP A 199 -1.51 9.30 -0.38
C TRP A 199 -2.06 9.93 -1.67
N ASP A 200 -2.67 9.11 -2.53
CA ASP A 200 -3.33 9.54 -3.77
C ASP A 200 -4.55 10.43 -3.50
N ALA A 201 -5.35 10.11 -2.49
CA ALA A 201 -6.44 10.95 -2.00
C ALA A 201 -5.96 12.23 -1.26
N GLY A 202 -4.65 12.40 -1.06
CA GLY A 202 -4.06 13.56 -0.41
C GLY A 202 -3.88 13.43 1.11
N PHE A 203 -4.29 12.30 1.71
CA PHE A 203 -4.00 11.95 3.11
C PHE A 203 -2.56 11.45 3.26
N LYS A 204 -1.62 12.40 3.34
CA LYS A 204 -0.18 12.13 3.28
C LYS A 204 0.42 11.53 4.56
N TYR A 205 -0.33 11.53 5.66
CA TYR A 205 0.17 11.15 6.99
C TYR A 205 -0.73 10.10 7.64
N ALA A 206 -0.13 9.11 8.29
CA ALA A 206 -0.84 8.02 8.94
C ALA A 206 -0.23 7.63 10.29
N HIS A 207 -1.04 7.10 11.21
CA HIS A 207 -0.61 6.53 12.49
C HIS A 207 -1.55 5.39 12.90
N VAL A 208 -0.98 4.30 13.42
CA VAL A 208 -1.77 3.22 14.02
C VAL A 208 -1.94 3.53 15.50
N ASP A 209 -3.18 3.83 15.90
CA ASP A 209 -3.52 4.11 17.29
C ASP A 209 -3.59 2.80 18.09
N VAL A 210 -2.49 2.47 18.75
CA VAL A 210 -2.36 1.20 19.50
C VAL A 210 -3.30 1.16 20.71
N GLU A 211 -3.65 2.31 21.30
CA GLU A 211 -4.54 2.37 22.46
C GLU A 211 -5.98 1.99 22.08
N GLN A 212 -6.43 2.40 20.89
CA GLN A 212 -7.73 2.01 20.36
C GLN A 212 -7.73 0.64 19.67
N SER A 213 -6.57 0.19 19.17
CA SER A 213 -6.43 -1.08 18.47
C SER A 213 -6.45 -2.31 19.39
N LYS A 214 -6.93 -3.44 18.86
CA LYS A 214 -6.92 -4.75 19.51
C LYS A 214 -6.02 -5.71 18.74
N ASN A 215 -5.30 -6.56 19.48
CA ASN A 215 -4.36 -7.54 18.93
C ASN A 215 -3.18 -6.94 18.15
N VAL A 216 -2.89 -5.64 18.27
CA VAL A 216 -1.72 -4.97 17.65
C VAL A 216 -0.55 -4.89 18.62
N LEU A 217 0.64 -5.31 18.20
CA LEU A 217 1.88 -5.17 18.96
C LEU A 217 2.53 -3.81 18.66
N ALA A 218 2.77 -3.01 19.70
CA ALA A 218 3.58 -1.80 19.57
C ALA A 218 5.01 -2.17 19.15
N SER A 219 5.60 -1.39 18.25
CA SER A 219 6.96 -1.64 17.78
C SER A 219 7.97 -1.10 18.79
N SER A 220 9.18 -1.67 18.83
CA SER A 220 10.31 -1.08 19.54
C SER A 220 10.97 0.07 18.75
N GLU A 221 10.68 0.18 17.45
CA GLU A 221 11.33 1.16 16.58
C GLU A 221 10.67 2.55 16.70
N PRO A 222 11.41 3.62 17.03
CA PRO A 222 10.83 4.95 17.28
C PRO A 222 10.07 5.55 16.08
N ASN A 223 10.53 5.27 14.86
CA ASN A 223 9.95 5.81 13.62
C ASN A 223 8.89 4.88 13.00
N HIS A 224 8.40 3.90 13.76
CA HIS A 224 7.37 2.98 13.31
C HIS A 224 5.98 3.66 13.29
N ILE A 225 5.07 3.21 12.43
CA ILE A 225 3.71 3.75 12.31
C ILE A 225 2.89 3.65 13.60
N THR A 226 3.24 2.72 14.49
CA THR A 226 2.61 2.56 15.81
C THR A 226 3.18 3.51 16.88
N ASN A 227 4.30 4.17 16.61
CA ASN A 227 4.98 5.06 17.57
C ASN A 227 5.13 6.50 17.06
N SER A 228 4.90 6.73 15.77
CA SER A 228 5.14 8.02 15.10
C SER A 228 4.25 8.18 13.88
N VAL A 229 4.16 9.42 13.39
CA VAL A 229 3.50 9.73 12.12
C VAL A 229 4.31 9.14 10.96
N HIS A 230 3.71 8.22 10.24
CA HIS A 230 4.22 7.67 9.00
C HIS A 230 3.80 8.52 7.80
N SER A 231 4.69 8.69 6.82
CA SER A 231 4.39 9.30 5.52
C SER A 231 5.34 8.73 4.48
N ARG A 232 4.80 8.12 3.43
CA ARG A 232 5.57 7.59 2.30
C ARG A 232 4.75 7.67 1.02
N SER A 233 5.31 8.32 0.00
CA SER A 233 4.83 8.16 -1.36
C SER A 233 5.23 6.78 -1.85
N TYR A 234 4.25 5.96 -2.19
CA TYR A 234 4.45 4.81 -3.06
C TYR A 234 4.29 5.26 -4.51
N PHE A 235 4.94 4.58 -5.43
CA PHE A 235 4.89 4.90 -6.84
C PHE A 235 4.97 3.65 -7.70
N TYR A 236 4.26 3.72 -8.82
CA TYR A 236 4.28 2.73 -9.88
C TYR A 236 5.48 2.98 -10.78
N HIS A 237 6.10 1.91 -11.26
CA HIS A 237 7.25 1.94 -12.16
C HIS A 237 7.38 0.59 -12.86
N VAL A 238 8.13 0.51 -13.97
CA VAL A 238 8.51 -0.77 -14.55
C VAL A 238 9.57 -1.46 -13.68
N GLY A 239 9.19 -2.58 -13.07
CA GLY A 239 10.06 -3.34 -12.18
C GLY A 239 11.05 -4.24 -12.93
N GLN A 240 11.83 -5.03 -12.16
CA GLN A 240 12.83 -5.96 -12.71
C GLN A 240 12.29 -7.02 -13.69
N TYR A 241 10.98 -7.25 -13.69
CA TYR A 241 10.30 -8.21 -14.57
C TYR A 241 9.77 -7.59 -15.86
N GLY A 242 10.04 -6.29 -16.11
CA GLY A 242 9.60 -5.60 -17.33
C GLY A 242 8.09 -5.30 -17.34
N VAL A 243 7.45 -5.25 -16.16
CA VAL A 243 6.02 -4.95 -15.99
C VAL A 243 5.85 -3.84 -14.97
N ASN A 244 4.76 -3.06 -15.09
CA ASN A 244 4.37 -2.05 -14.12
C ASN A 244 4.17 -2.68 -12.74
N ASN A 245 4.81 -2.14 -11.72
CA ASN A 245 4.75 -2.63 -10.35
C ASN A 245 4.84 -1.46 -9.37
N ILE A 246 4.46 -1.69 -8.12
CA ILE A 246 4.43 -0.66 -7.08
C ILE A 246 5.58 -0.82 -6.08
N SER A 247 6.15 0.30 -5.68
CA SER A 247 7.27 0.40 -4.74
C SER A 247 7.12 1.68 -3.91
N PRO A 248 7.99 1.97 -2.93
CA PRO A 248 9.03 1.13 -2.35
C PRO A 248 8.51 0.30 -1.18
N ARG A 249 9.28 -0.70 -0.77
CA ARG A 249 9.02 -1.44 0.49
C ARG A 249 9.43 -0.58 1.69
N ASP A 250 8.53 -0.42 2.66
CA ASP A 250 8.80 0.32 3.89
C ASP A 250 8.38 -0.47 5.14
N LYS A 251 9.37 -0.98 5.87
CA LYS A 251 9.15 -1.75 7.10
C LYS A 251 8.55 -0.94 8.25
N ARG A 252 8.58 0.40 8.17
CA ARG A 252 7.99 1.25 9.22
C ARG A 252 6.47 1.20 9.23
N ALA A 253 5.85 0.69 8.17
CA ALA A 253 4.39 0.51 8.06
C ALA A 253 3.95 -0.95 8.32
N TRP A 254 4.80 -1.77 8.94
CA TRP A 254 4.56 -3.19 9.16
C TRP A 254 4.02 -3.46 10.56
N VAL A 255 2.73 -3.75 10.65
CA VAL A 255 2.05 -3.97 11.91
C VAL A 255 2.07 -5.46 12.25
N THR A 256 2.63 -5.80 13.40
CA THR A 256 2.65 -7.17 13.91
C THR A 256 1.47 -7.41 14.84
N LEU A 257 0.81 -8.55 14.68
CA LEU A 257 -0.26 -9.01 15.56
C LEU A 257 0.30 -9.72 16.80
N ARG A 258 -0.39 -9.62 17.94
CA ARG A 258 0.04 -10.30 19.17
C ARG A 258 -0.24 -11.80 19.12
N GLN A 259 -1.39 -12.18 18.57
CA GLN A 259 -1.92 -13.54 18.57
C GLN A 259 -2.59 -13.85 17.23
N ARG A 260 -2.48 -15.11 16.81
CA ARG A 260 -3.20 -15.65 15.65
C ARG A 260 -4.68 -15.87 16.04
N ASP A 261 -5.59 -15.81 15.06
CA ASP A 261 -7.00 -16.24 15.17
C ASP A 261 -7.74 -15.59 16.35
N THR A 262 -7.43 -14.32 16.62
CA THR A 262 -8.02 -13.55 17.73
C THR A 262 -8.67 -12.29 17.17
N SER A 263 -9.79 -11.85 17.75
CA SER A 263 -10.45 -10.61 17.35
C SER A 263 -9.45 -9.46 17.26
N THR A 264 -9.29 -8.93 16.06
CA THR A 264 -8.29 -7.93 15.70
C THR A 264 -9.00 -6.67 15.25
N GLU A 265 -8.59 -5.52 15.77
CA GLU A 265 -9.06 -4.21 15.33
C GLU A 265 -7.84 -3.31 15.16
N ILE A 266 -7.65 -2.73 13.97
CA ILE A 266 -6.52 -1.85 13.67
C ILE A 266 -7.09 -0.48 13.32
N TYR A 267 -6.88 0.49 14.19
CA TYR A 267 -7.31 1.88 13.97
C TYR A 267 -6.15 2.66 13.35
N VAL A 268 -6.35 3.12 12.12
CA VAL A 268 -5.39 3.94 11.38
C VAL A 268 -5.95 5.35 11.25
N LYS A 269 -5.32 6.31 11.92
CA LYS A 269 -5.61 7.73 11.76
C LYS A 269 -4.92 8.26 10.52
N LEU A 270 -5.64 9.00 9.69
CA LEU A 270 -5.16 9.61 8.44
C LEU A 270 -5.31 11.13 8.49
N TRP A 271 -4.31 11.84 7.98
CA TRP A 271 -4.34 13.29 7.85
C TRP A 271 -3.80 13.76 6.50
N GLN A 272 -4.39 14.82 5.96
CA GLN A 272 -3.85 15.58 4.85
C GLN A 272 -2.65 16.43 5.27
N LYS A 273 -2.72 17.02 6.47
CA LYS A 273 -1.64 17.84 7.06
C LYS A 273 -0.97 17.09 8.20
N LYS A 274 0.34 17.29 8.36
CA LYS A 274 1.08 16.63 9.43
C LYS A 274 0.50 17.06 10.79
N PRO A 275 0.03 16.14 11.64
CA PRO A 275 -0.47 16.50 12.95
C PRO A 275 0.67 16.98 13.85
N LYS A 276 0.35 17.83 14.82
CA LYS A 276 1.30 18.32 15.84
C LYS A 276 1.53 17.26 16.92
N ALA A 277 0.51 16.46 17.21
CA ALA A 277 0.57 15.33 18.14
C ALA A 277 -0.22 14.12 17.60
N LEU A 278 0.13 12.90 18.02
CA LEU A 278 -0.57 11.67 17.62
C LEU A 278 -2.03 11.60 18.15
N THR A 279 -2.33 12.44 19.14
CA THR A 279 -3.66 12.61 19.74
C THR A 279 -4.52 13.63 19.01
N ASP A 280 -3.97 14.37 18.03
CA ASP A 280 -4.76 15.29 17.22
C ASP A 280 -5.86 14.52 16.49
N GLU A 281 -7.01 15.18 16.29
CA GLU A 281 -8.15 14.61 15.56
C GLU A 281 -7.72 14.26 14.13
N ALA A 282 -8.14 13.09 13.66
CA ALA A 282 -7.84 12.61 12.32
C ALA A 282 -8.82 13.19 11.30
N ASP A 283 -8.36 13.44 10.09
CA ASP A 283 -9.25 13.86 8.99
C ASP A 283 -10.13 12.66 8.58
N ILE A 284 -9.55 11.45 8.57
CA ILE A 284 -10.24 10.17 8.37
C ILE A 284 -9.69 9.12 9.34
N VAL A 285 -10.54 8.21 9.80
CA VAL A 285 -10.13 7.00 10.51
C VAL A 285 -10.44 5.78 9.66
N TYR A 286 -9.45 4.93 9.40
CA TYR A 286 -9.63 3.64 8.73
C TYR A 286 -9.52 2.52 9.77
N VAL A 287 -10.55 1.68 9.88
CA VAL A 287 -10.64 0.63 10.89
C VAL A 287 -10.71 -0.73 10.20
N ILE A 288 -9.69 -1.57 10.40
CA ILE A 288 -9.70 -2.96 9.92
C ILE A 288 -10.14 -3.85 11.07
N LYS A 289 -11.28 -4.54 10.92
CA LYS A 289 -11.84 -5.47 11.91
C LYS A 289 -11.81 -6.89 11.37
N VAL A 290 -11.19 -7.80 12.10
CA VAL A 290 -11.11 -9.22 11.74
C VAL A 290 -11.58 -10.07 12.90
N SER A 291 -12.62 -10.87 12.68
CA SER A 291 -13.20 -11.74 13.71
C SER A 291 -13.44 -13.14 13.15
N SER A 292 -12.60 -14.10 13.54
CA SER A 292 -12.89 -15.52 13.40
C SER A 292 -13.90 -15.91 14.49
N GLY A 293 -15.08 -16.36 14.09
CA GLY A 293 -16.13 -16.85 14.99
C GLY A 293 -15.76 -18.15 15.69
#